data_AF-A0A1H0DFT9-F1
#
_entry.id   AF-A0A1H0DFT9-F1
#
_cell.length_a   1.000
_cell.length_b   1.000
_cell.length_c   1.000
_cell.angle_alpha   90.00
_cell.angle_beta   90.00
_cell.angle_gamma   90.00
#
_symmetry.space_group_name_H-M   'P 1'
#
loop_
_entity.id
_entity.type
_entity.pdbx_description
1 polymer ?
#
loop_
_entity_poly.entity_id
_entity_poly.type
_entity_poly.pdbx_seq_one_letter_code
_entity_poly.pdbx_strand_id
1 'polypeptide(L)'
;MVMPLVVVLPGIGGSELADDDGRTVYSINARTVLARIADPAALDASRPLRATGLIGSYGLAWKQLITGYDGLIRELTSALQLRPEAVATAGQEQPNPRVSLLAFPYDFRQSVSACAQALDRELRKWLYERPVVMVGHSMGGLVAACWWANLSDGVEVKEIITLGTPFRGASKALDLLVNGARVGGVGLPDISAVLRGWDSVFDLLPHARVIEGGGAGNKVGSYPFQLPSELTEAVPRFAARARSAYEANRGLHKALAARAQRQGGHPFTVYYSQGHTTQSRALLDGGRLAVTKADPAWVPQGWDAGDGTVPRFSAIPRLAEQEPRTWRRLTRRHGELVDEAGVVAHVREYGLVPLPAAARGGGDAEAAPYLRLDLDEVVVAGQAWPVRVRAVGPDGEPLPAGEVAGRVAGVGFRAVDDGECWAAELPPLPEGLHELRITATGVPGADRITARMRIGAVP
;
A
#
# COMPACT_ATOMS: atom_id res chain seq x y z
N MET A 1 -2.98 -18.34 6.51
CA MET A 1 -3.56 -17.06 6.07
C MET A 1 -3.23 -16.88 4.61
N VAL A 2 -4.22 -16.62 3.76
CA VAL A 2 -4.03 -16.41 2.31
C VAL A 2 -3.47 -15.01 2.08
N MET A 3 -2.47 -14.88 1.21
CA MET A 3 -1.88 -13.58 0.85
C MET A 3 -2.97 -12.66 0.25
N PRO A 4 -3.08 -11.40 0.71
CA PRO A 4 -4.06 -10.47 0.16
C PRO A 4 -3.70 -10.10 -1.28
N LEU A 5 -4.72 -9.71 -2.06
CA LEU A 5 -4.50 -9.04 -3.34
C LEU A 5 -4.03 -7.60 -3.09
N VAL A 6 -2.81 -7.29 -3.50
CA VAL A 6 -2.28 -5.91 -3.46
C VAL A 6 -2.71 -5.17 -4.71
N VAL A 7 -3.37 -4.02 -4.57
CA VAL A 7 -3.88 -3.21 -5.67
C VAL A 7 -3.20 -1.84 -5.68
N VAL A 8 -2.57 -1.47 -6.79
CA VAL A 8 -1.91 -0.16 -6.95
C VAL A 8 -2.78 0.78 -7.76
N LEU A 9 -3.12 1.93 -7.17
CA LEU A 9 -3.95 2.97 -7.75
C LEU A 9 -3.10 4.24 -8.01
N PRO A 10 -2.92 4.66 -9.28
CA PRO A 10 -2.11 5.82 -9.61
C PRO A 10 -2.79 7.13 -9.21
N GLY A 11 -2.02 8.22 -9.23
CA GLY A 11 -2.51 9.59 -9.18
C GLY A 11 -3.07 10.09 -10.52
N ILE A 12 -3.52 11.35 -10.53
CA ILE A 12 -4.00 12.01 -11.76
C ILE A 12 -2.90 12.04 -12.83
N GLY A 13 -3.23 11.62 -14.05
CA GLY A 13 -2.25 11.47 -15.15
C GLY A 13 -1.36 10.23 -15.05
N GLY A 14 -1.56 9.35 -14.06
CA GLY A 14 -0.72 8.16 -13.87
C GLY A 14 -1.17 6.91 -14.62
N SER A 15 -2.13 7.01 -15.53
CA SER A 15 -2.57 5.92 -16.41
C SER A 15 -2.35 6.26 -17.87
N GLU A 16 -2.06 5.25 -18.69
CA GLU A 16 -2.15 5.35 -20.14
C GLU A 16 -3.61 5.31 -20.57
N LEU A 17 -3.98 6.14 -21.54
CA LEU A 17 -5.33 6.20 -22.10
C LEU A 17 -5.30 5.89 -23.60
N ALA A 18 -6.27 5.10 -24.06
CA ALA A 18 -6.51 4.77 -25.45
C ALA A 18 -7.95 5.08 -25.85
N ASP A 19 -8.18 5.32 -27.14
CA ASP A 19 -9.53 5.42 -27.71
C ASP A 19 -10.19 4.04 -27.89
N ASP A 20 -11.42 4.04 -28.38
CA ASP A 20 -12.20 2.82 -28.64
C ASP A 20 -11.58 1.95 -29.74
N ASP A 21 -10.86 2.56 -30.69
CA ASP A 21 -10.08 1.85 -31.73
C ASP A 21 -8.79 1.23 -31.15
N GLY A 22 -8.47 1.47 -29.88
CA GLY A 22 -7.26 0.99 -29.21
C GLY A 22 -5.99 1.77 -29.55
N ARG A 23 -6.11 2.95 -30.15
CA ARG A 23 -4.97 3.84 -30.36
C ARG A 23 -4.63 4.56 -29.07
N THR A 24 -3.36 4.54 -28.67
CA THR A 24 -2.89 5.28 -27.50
C THR A 24 -3.04 6.78 -27.72
N VAL A 25 -3.80 7.43 -26.83
CA VAL A 25 -4.05 8.88 -26.82
C VAL A 25 -3.13 9.60 -25.84
N TYR A 26 -2.81 8.94 -24.71
CA TYR A 26 -1.91 9.46 -23.70
C TYR A 26 -1.04 8.35 -23.14
N SER A 27 0.27 8.52 -23.29
CA SER A 27 1.31 7.71 -22.64
C SER A 27 2.59 8.52 -22.51
N ILE A 28 3.56 8.03 -21.73
CA ILE A 28 4.91 8.59 -21.71
C ILE A 28 5.79 7.77 -22.63
N ASN A 29 6.43 8.42 -23.59
CA ASN A 29 7.43 7.75 -24.42
C ASN A 29 8.70 7.52 -23.60
N ALA A 30 8.97 6.26 -23.26
CA ALA A 30 10.14 5.85 -22.47
C ALA A 30 11.48 6.33 -23.03
N ARG A 31 11.62 6.52 -24.36
CA ARG A 31 12.88 7.00 -24.96
C ARG A 31 13.07 8.50 -24.85
N THR A 32 11.98 9.27 -24.87
CA THR A 32 12.04 10.74 -24.86
C THR A 32 11.66 11.35 -23.53
N VAL A 33 11.12 10.56 -22.59
CA VAL A 33 10.64 11.03 -21.26
C VAL A 33 9.60 12.17 -21.42
N LEU A 34 8.93 12.20 -22.57
CA LEU A 34 7.93 13.19 -22.93
C LEU A 34 6.61 12.46 -23.20
N ALA A 35 5.52 13.07 -22.78
CA ALA A 35 4.19 12.55 -23.10
C ALA A 35 4.00 12.53 -24.62
N ARG A 36 3.59 11.38 -25.15
CA ARG A 36 2.98 11.30 -26.48
C ARG A 36 1.54 11.74 -26.31
N ILE A 37 1.31 13.01 -26.64
CA ILE A 37 -0.02 13.60 -26.72
C ILE A 37 -0.17 13.98 -28.18
N ALA A 38 -1.07 13.31 -28.90
CA ALA A 38 -1.31 13.59 -30.31
C ALA A 38 -1.82 15.04 -30.50
N ASP A 39 -2.59 15.54 -29.52
CA ASP A 39 -3.15 16.89 -29.38
C ASP A 39 -3.76 16.99 -27.96
N PRO A 40 -3.58 18.07 -27.16
CA PRO A 40 -4.32 18.25 -25.90
C PRO A 40 -5.82 17.99 -26.01
N ALA A 41 -6.46 18.37 -27.12
CA ALA A 41 -7.89 18.15 -27.35
C ALA A 41 -8.29 16.66 -27.40
N ALA A 42 -7.34 15.75 -27.63
CA ALA A 42 -7.59 14.32 -27.58
C ALA A 42 -7.94 13.83 -26.16
N LEU A 43 -7.58 14.61 -25.14
CA LEU A 43 -7.90 14.35 -23.74
C LEU A 43 -9.15 15.09 -23.24
N ASP A 44 -9.94 15.70 -24.13
CA ASP A 44 -11.20 16.33 -23.76
C ASP A 44 -12.13 15.35 -23.02
N ALA A 45 -12.80 15.82 -21.96
CA ALA A 45 -13.64 14.99 -21.10
C ALA A 45 -14.82 14.33 -21.85
N SER A 46 -15.27 14.91 -22.96
CA SER A 46 -16.36 14.35 -23.78
C SER A 46 -15.94 13.15 -24.62
N ARG A 47 -14.63 12.95 -24.84
CA ARG A 47 -14.13 11.83 -25.63
C ARG A 47 -14.08 10.55 -24.79
N PRO A 48 -14.69 9.45 -25.24
CA PRO A 48 -14.57 8.16 -24.56
C PRO A 48 -13.11 7.71 -24.66
N LEU A 49 -12.47 7.50 -23.51
CA LEU A 49 -11.16 6.85 -23.44
C LEU A 49 -11.20 5.76 -22.39
N ARG A 50 -10.39 4.74 -22.62
CA ARG A 50 -10.18 3.62 -21.68
C ARG A 50 -8.75 3.64 -21.17
N ALA A 51 -8.60 3.31 -19.90
CA ALA A 51 -7.29 3.18 -19.29
C ALA A 51 -6.70 1.80 -19.63
N THR A 52 -5.46 1.78 -20.08
CA THR A 52 -4.80 0.57 -20.60
C THR A 52 -3.60 0.11 -19.78
N GLY A 53 -3.05 0.97 -18.93
CA GLY A 53 -1.88 0.64 -18.13
C GLY A 53 -1.52 1.78 -17.19
N LEU A 54 -0.59 1.54 -16.27
CA LEU A 54 0.03 2.64 -15.52
C LEU A 54 1.08 3.30 -16.41
N ILE A 55 1.33 4.59 -16.19
CA ILE A 55 2.50 5.24 -16.79
C ILE A 55 3.76 4.53 -16.24
N GLY A 56 4.55 3.93 -17.13
CA GLY A 56 5.70 3.13 -16.72
C GLY A 56 6.82 3.99 -16.13
N SER A 57 7.47 4.79 -16.98
CA SER A 57 8.57 5.68 -16.59
C SER A 57 8.08 7.09 -16.25
N TYR A 58 8.84 7.78 -15.38
CA TYR A 58 8.67 9.22 -15.19
C TYR A 58 8.70 9.93 -16.54
N GLY A 59 7.96 11.03 -16.63
CA GLY A 59 7.89 11.81 -17.85
C GLY A 59 7.49 13.24 -17.61
N LEU A 60 7.52 14.02 -18.68
CA LEU A 60 6.97 15.36 -18.71
C LEU A 60 5.75 15.38 -19.63
N ALA A 61 4.58 15.68 -19.08
CA ALA A 61 3.39 16.04 -19.84
C ALA A 61 3.10 17.52 -19.60
N TRP A 62 2.98 18.30 -20.67
CA TRP A 62 2.75 19.75 -20.57
C TRP A 62 3.75 20.46 -19.65
N LYS A 63 5.01 19.99 -19.68
CA LYS A 63 6.13 20.44 -18.85
C LYS A 63 5.87 20.33 -17.33
N GLN A 64 4.93 19.49 -16.92
CA GLN A 64 4.76 19.02 -15.55
C GLN A 64 5.28 17.59 -15.42
N LEU A 65 5.88 17.27 -14.27
CA LEU A 65 6.32 15.93 -13.95
C LEU A 65 5.11 15.00 -13.82
N ILE A 66 5.15 13.89 -14.57
CA ILE A 66 4.23 12.77 -14.46
C ILE A 66 4.98 11.62 -13.80
N THR A 67 4.39 11.07 -12.75
CA THR A 67 4.94 9.95 -11.99
C THR A 67 4.90 8.68 -12.82
N GLY A 68 6.04 7.96 -12.85
CA GLY A 68 6.11 6.60 -13.36
C GLY A 68 5.94 5.58 -12.24
N TYR A 69 5.31 4.44 -12.54
CA TYR A 69 4.98 3.39 -11.58
C TYR A 69 5.77 2.09 -11.78
N ASP A 70 6.61 1.97 -12.82
CA ASP A 70 7.46 0.79 -13.05
C ASP A 70 8.37 0.50 -11.86
N GLY A 71 8.89 1.56 -11.22
CA GLY A 71 9.69 1.46 -10.00
C GLY A 71 8.93 0.76 -8.89
N LEU A 72 7.77 1.30 -8.51
CA LEU A 72 6.91 0.76 -7.47
C LEU A 72 6.46 -0.67 -7.78
N ILE A 73 5.96 -0.95 -9.00
CA ILE A 73 5.49 -2.30 -9.37
C ILE A 73 6.64 -3.32 -9.27
N ARG A 74 7.83 -2.98 -9.77
CA ARG A 74 9.01 -3.85 -9.70
C ARG A 74 9.47 -4.08 -8.27
N GLU A 75 9.52 -3.04 -7.44
CA GLU A 75 9.93 -3.15 -6.04
C GLU A 75 8.93 -3.96 -5.22
N LEU A 76 7.61 -3.76 -5.42
CA LEU A 76 6.57 -4.57 -4.78
C LEU A 76 6.62 -6.03 -5.24
N THR A 77 6.81 -6.28 -6.54
CA THR A 77 6.99 -7.63 -7.10
C THR A 77 8.16 -8.35 -6.40
N SER A 78 9.30 -7.66 -6.27
CA SER A 78 10.48 -8.20 -5.61
C SER A 78 10.26 -8.42 -4.12
N ALA A 79 9.70 -7.43 -3.41
CA ALA A 79 9.49 -7.48 -1.97
C ALA A 79 8.52 -8.58 -1.55
N LEU A 80 7.48 -8.82 -2.35
CA LEU A 80 6.50 -9.89 -2.17
C LEU A 80 6.97 -11.24 -2.76
N GLN A 81 8.18 -11.30 -3.34
CA GLN A 81 8.75 -12.50 -3.98
C GLN A 81 7.83 -13.10 -5.05
N LEU A 82 7.15 -12.24 -5.80
CA LEU A 82 6.21 -12.64 -6.83
C LEU A 82 6.94 -13.01 -8.11
N ARG A 83 6.47 -14.07 -8.75
CA ARG A 83 6.83 -14.37 -10.13
C ARG A 83 6.04 -13.46 -11.09
N PRO A 84 6.53 -13.20 -12.32
CA PRO A 84 5.90 -12.27 -13.26
C PRO A 84 4.40 -12.50 -13.53
N GLU A 85 3.94 -13.75 -13.49
CA GLU A 85 2.57 -14.18 -13.78
C GLU A 85 1.62 -13.96 -12.59
N ALA A 86 2.17 -13.62 -11.43
CA ALA A 86 1.42 -13.18 -10.26
C ALA A 86 1.22 -11.66 -10.22
N VAL A 87 1.67 -10.94 -11.25
CA VAL A 87 1.45 -9.50 -11.44
C VAL A 87 0.57 -9.31 -12.64
N ALA A 88 -0.45 -8.45 -12.55
CA ALA A 88 -1.33 -8.16 -13.67
C ALA A 88 -1.76 -6.70 -13.75
N THR A 89 -2.27 -6.31 -14.92
CA THR A 89 -2.91 -5.02 -15.18
C THR A 89 -4.40 -5.20 -15.45
N ALA A 90 -5.21 -4.56 -14.60
CA ALA A 90 -6.67 -4.63 -14.70
C ALA A 90 -7.16 -4.09 -16.06
N GLY A 91 -8.16 -4.75 -16.66
CA GLY A 91 -8.72 -4.38 -17.96
C GLY A 91 -7.87 -4.73 -19.19
N GLN A 92 -6.63 -5.20 -19.04
CA GLN A 92 -5.82 -5.76 -20.14
C GLN A 92 -5.74 -7.28 -20.09
N GLU A 93 -5.60 -7.82 -18.89
CA GLU A 93 -5.40 -9.26 -18.67
C GLU A 93 -6.65 -9.92 -18.08
N GLN A 94 -6.74 -11.24 -18.24
CA GLN A 94 -7.86 -12.00 -17.71
C GLN A 94 -7.70 -12.21 -16.19
N PRO A 95 -8.77 -12.08 -15.40
CA PRO A 95 -8.75 -12.37 -13.98
C PRO A 95 -8.20 -13.77 -13.69
N ASN A 96 -7.27 -13.85 -12.74
CA ASN A 96 -6.59 -15.09 -12.38
C ASN A 96 -6.31 -15.12 -10.87
N PRO A 97 -6.67 -16.20 -10.15
CA PRO A 97 -6.46 -16.31 -8.70
C PRO A 97 -4.99 -16.35 -8.29
N ARG A 98 -4.06 -16.58 -9.23
CA ARG A 98 -2.61 -16.55 -8.98
C ARG A 98 -2.05 -15.12 -8.89
N VAL A 99 -2.79 -14.13 -9.39
CA VAL A 99 -2.37 -12.72 -9.34
C VAL A 99 -2.49 -12.22 -7.93
N SER A 100 -1.41 -11.62 -7.43
CA SER A 100 -1.28 -11.12 -6.06
C SER A 100 -0.89 -9.65 -6.02
N LEU A 101 -0.43 -9.10 -7.15
CA LEU A 101 -0.22 -7.67 -7.36
C LEU A 101 -0.99 -7.24 -8.62
N LEU A 102 -1.91 -6.29 -8.46
CA LEU A 102 -2.77 -5.77 -9.53
C LEU A 102 -2.51 -4.27 -9.71
N ALA A 103 -1.99 -3.90 -10.87
CA ALA A 103 -1.97 -2.52 -11.32
C ALA A 103 -3.37 -2.13 -11.81
N PHE A 104 -3.93 -1.05 -11.25
CA PHE A 104 -5.29 -0.61 -11.58
C PHE A 104 -5.27 0.76 -12.28
N PRO A 105 -5.15 0.79 -13.62
CA PRO A 105 -5.28 2.03 -14.37
C PRO A 105 -6.75 2.46 -14.43
N TYR A 106 -7.00 3.77 -14.45
CA TYR A 106 -8.35 4.31 -14.57
C TYR A 106 -8.35 5.63 -15.36
N ASP A 107 -9.51 5.99 -15.92
CA ASP A 107 -9.66 7.28 -16.62
C ASP A 107 -9.65 8.42 -15.59
N PHE A 108 -8.46 8.99 -15.36
CA PHE A 108 -8.22 10.04 -14.37
C PHE A 108 -8.87 11.38 -14.71
N ARG A 109 -9.56 11.51 -15.85
CA ARG A 109 -10.33 12.71 -16.22
C ARG A 109 -11.70 12.73 -15.55
N GLN A 110 -12.22 11.55 -15.21
CA GLN A 110 -13.52 11.35 -14.58
C GLN A 110 -13.50 11.73 -13.09
N SER A 111 -14.67 11.94 -12.50
CA SER A 111 -14.78 12.17 -11.06
C SER A 111 -14.25 10.98 -10.25
N VAL A 112 -13.78 11.25 -9.03
CA VAL A 112 -13.32 10.24 -8.05
C VAL A 112 -14.38 9.17 -7.84
N SER A 113 -15.66 9.54 -7.79
CA SER A 113 -16.77 8.59 -7.65
C SER A 113 -16.90 7.67 -8.86
N ALA A 114 -16.78 8.21 -10.08
CA ALA A 114 -16.83 7.41 -11.30
C ALA A 114 -15.63 6.45 -11.38
N CYS A 115 -14.43 6.91 -11.01
CA CYS A 115 -13.25 6.06 -10.90
C CYS A 115 -13.43 4.95 -9.84
N ALA A 116 -14.04 5.26 -8.70
CA ALA A 116 -14.31 4.27 -7.65
C ALA A 116 -15.33 3.20 -8.07
N GLN A 117 -16.33 3.59 -8.87
CA GLN A 117 -17.27 2.64 -9.47
C GLN A 117 -16.59 1.76 -10.52
N ALA A 118 -15.68 2.32 -11.33
CA ALA A 118 -14.87 1.55 -12.27
C ALA A 118 -13.96 0.56 -11.51
N LEU A 119 -13.35 1.01 -10.40
CA LEU A 119 -12.59 0.17 -9.49
C LEU A 119 -13.42 -1.00 -8.97
N ASP A 120 -14.62 -0.75 -8.43
CA ASP A 120 -15.45 -1.82 -7.88
C ASP A 120 -15.81 -2.88 -8.92
N ARG A 121 -16.30 -2.45 -10.10
CA ARG A 121 -16.72 -3.36 -11.18
C ARG A 121 -15.61 -4.27 -11.64
N GLU A 122 -14.39 -3.76 -11.69
CA GLU A 122 -13.24 -4.50 -12.17
C GLU A 122 -12.59 -5.32 -11.05
N LEU A 123 -12.31 -4.72 -9.89
CA LEU A 123 -11.67 -5.38 -8.74
C LEU A 123 -12.41 -6.64 -8.30
N ARG A 124 -13.75 -6.64 -8.29
CA ARG A 124 -14.56 -7.81 -7.91
C ARG A 124 -14.24 -9.06 -8.72
N LYS A 125 -13.75 -8.92 -9.95
CA LYS A 125 -13.34 -10.03 -10.81
C LYS A 125 -12.04 -10.70 -10.31
N TRP A 126 -11.21 -9.98 -9.57
CA TRP A 126 -9.86 -10.38 -9.15
C TRP A 126 -9.77 -10.87 -7.70
N LEU A 127 -10.80 -10.67 -6.89
CA LEU A 127 -10.76 -10.95 -5.44
C LEU A 127 -10.58 -12.44 -5.14
N TYR A 128 -11.38 -13.31 -5.76
CA TYR A 128 -11.44 -14.74 -5.41
C TYR A 128 -11.54 -14.97 -3.89
N GLU A 129 -12.44 -14.23 -3.23
CA GLU A 129 -12.64 -14.24 -1.76
C GLU A 129 -11.41 -13.90 -0.92
N ARG A 130 -10.37 -13.30 -1.52
CA ARG A 130 -9.18 -12.86 -0.79
C ARG A 130 -9.36 -11.45 -0.23
N PRO A 131 -8.75 -11.18 0.93
CA PRO A 131 -8.60 -9.82 1.41
C PRO A 131 -7.83 -8.94 0.43
N VAL A 132 -8.04 -7.63 0.51
CA VAL A 132 -7.31 -6.64 -0.30
C VAL A 132 -6.42 -5.74 0.56
N VAL A 133 -5.28 -5.36 -0.03
CA VAL A 133 -4.44 -4.24 0.42
C VAL A 133 -4.37 -3.25 -0.74
N MET A 134 -4.71 -1.99 -0.50
CA MET A 134 -4.67 -0.96 -1.54
C MET A 134 -3.50 0.00 -1.30
N VAL A 135 -2.77 0.33 -2.36
CA VAL A 135 -1.73 1.38 -2.37
C VAL A 135 -2.19 2.49 -3.31
N GLY A 136 -2.73 3.56 -2.74
CA GLY A 136 -3.26 4.70 -3.50
C GLY A 136 -2.31 5.89 -3.47
N HIS A 137 -1.76 6.26 -4.63
CA HIS A 137 -0.95 7.48 -4.76
C HIS A 137 -1.82 8.67 -5.14
N SER A 138 -1.66 9.80 -4.44
CA SER A 138 -2.34 11.07 -4.75
C SER A 138 -3.86 10.86 -4.86
N MET A 139 -4.47 11.22 -5.99
CA MET A 139 -5.89 11.00 -6.28
C MET A 139 -6.33 9.53 -6.20
N GLY A 140 -5.44 8.56 -6.48
CA GLY A 140 -5.74 7.14 -6.33
C GLY A 140 -6.12 6.74 -4.92
N GLY A 141 -5.61 7.44 -3.89
CA GLY A 141 -6.06 7.24 -2.52
C GLY A 141 -7.47 7.78 -2.24
N LEU A 142 -7.91 8.83 -2.96
CA LEU A 142 -9.31 9.29 -2.89
C LEU A 142 -10.25 8.27 -3.54
N VAL A 143 -9.82 7.67 -4.66
CA VAL A 143 -10.57 6.59 -5.33
C VAL A 143 -10.72 5.38 -4.40
N ALA A 144 -9.63 4.94 -3.76
CA ALA A 144 -9.65 3.87 -2.76
C ALA A 144 -10.57 4.20 -1.57
N ALA A 145 -10.48 5.44 -1.05
CA ALA A 145 -11.32 5.88 0.06
C ALA A 145 -12.80 5.93 -0.30
N CYS A 146 -13.14 6.43 -1.49
CA CYS A 146 -14.50 6.48 -2.02
C CYS A 146 -15.07 5.07 -2.23
N TRP A 147 -14.27 4.18 -2.78
CA TRP A 147 -14.62 2.77 -2.94
C TRP A 147 -14.87 2.10 -1.58
N TRP A 148 -13.95 2.26 -0.62
CA TRP A 148 -14.12 1.65 0.71
C TRP A 148 -15.38 2.16 1.40
N ALA A 149 -15.60 3.48 1.39
CA ALA A 149 -16.74 4.11 2.05
C ALA A 149 -18.09 3.61 1.51
N ASN A 150 -18.22 3.43 0.20
CA ASN A 150 -19.52 3.33 -0.47
C ASN A 150 -19.77 2.02 -1.23
N LEU A 151 -18.73 1.28 -1.61
CA LEU A 151 -18.83 0.19 -2.58
C LEU A 151 -18.23 -1.14 -2.10
N SER A 152 -17.35 -1.12 -1.09
CA SER A 152 -16.60 -2.30 -0.64
C SER A 152 -17.39 -3.33 0.20
N ASP A 153 -18.72 -3.30 0.19
CA ASP A 153 -19.51 -4.29 0.94
C ASP A 153 -19.25 -5.71 0.39
N GLY A 154 -19.06 -6.65 1.33
CA GLY A 154 -18.67 -8.04 1.05
C GLY A 154 -17.19 -8.26 0.73
N VAL A 155 -16.35 -7.22 0.80
CA VAL A 155 -14.90 -7.33 0.56
C VAL A 155 -14.13 -7.10 1.86
N GLU A 156 -13.29 -8.06 2.25
CA GLU A 156 -12.37 -7.88 3.36
C GLU A 156 -11.23 -6.94 2.95
N VAL A 157 -11.09 -5.81 3.65
CA VAL A 157 -10.02 -4.83 3.41
C VAL A 157 -9.05 -4.89 4.57
N LYS A 158 -7.84 -5.39 4.33
CA LYS A 158 -6.77 -5.43 5.33
C LYS A 158 -6.21 -4.04 5.58
N GLU A 159 -5.93 -3.32 4.50
CA GLU A 159 -5.37 -1.97 4.58
C GLU A 159 -5.56 -1.15 3.31
N ILE A 160 -5.62 0.17 3.48
CA ILE A 160 -5.54 1.20 2.44
C ILE A 160 -4.39 2.13 2.81
N ILE A 161 -3.28 1.94 2.11
CA ILE A 161 -2.06 2.75 2.23
C ILE A 161 -2.20 3.92 1.25
N THR A 162 -2.26 5.16 1.77
CA THR A 162 -2.38 6.36 0.94
C THR A 162 -1.08 7.15 0.91
N LEU A 163 -0.61 7.54 -0.27
CA LEU A 163 0.63 8.29 -0.47
C LEU A 163 0.31 9.72 -0.93
N GLY A 164 0.43 10.71 -0.04
CA GLY A 164 0.21 12.13 -0.40
C GLY A 164 -1.21 12.43 -0.90
N THR A 165 -2.22 11.71 -0.42
CA THR A 165 -3.59 11.80 -0.93
C THR A 165 -4.30 13.08 -0.46
N PRO A 166 -4.82 13.94 -1.35
CA PRO A 166 -5.41 15.22 -0.99
C PRO A 166 -6.86 15.11 -0.51
N PHE A 167 -7.08 14.56 0.70
CA PHE A 167 -8.43 14.39 1.29
C PHE A 167 -9.22 15.68 1.45
N ARG A 168 -8.55 16.83 1.52
CA ARG A 168 -9.16 18.16 1.55
C ARG A 168 -8.82 19.00 0.31
N GLY A 169 -8.36 18.35 -0.77
CA GLY A 169 -7.94 19.00 -2.01
C GLY A 169 -6.57 19.68 -1.94
N ALA A 170 -6.18 20.32 -3.04
CA ALA A 170 -4.90 21.03 -3.16
C ALA A 170 -5.10 22.36 -3.88
N SER A 171 -4.47 23.43 -3.38
CA SER A 171 -4.60 24.77 -3.99
C SER A 171 -4.01 24.85 -5.40
N LYS A 172 -3.17 23.88 -5.79
CA LYS A 172 -2.69 23.71 -7.17
C LYS A 172 -3.84 23.49 -8.16
N ALA A 173 -4.89 22.76 -7.79
CA ALA A 173 -6.06 22.56 -8.65
C ALA A 173 -6.84 23.87 -8.84
N LEU A 174 -6.93 24.68 -7.77
CA LEU A 174 -7.55 26.00 -7.83
C LEU A 174 -6.76 26.96 -8.75
N ASP A 175 -5.43 26.97 -8.61
CA ASP A 175 -4.53 27.74 -9.48
C ASP A 175 -4.70 27.35 -10.95
N LEU A 176 -4.74 26.04 -11.23
CA LEU A 176 -4.94 25.51 -12.58
C LEU A 176 -6.28 25.95 -13.19
N LEU A 177 -7.39 25.82 -12.45
CA LEU A 177 -8.71 26.16 -12.97
C LEU A 177 -8.85 27.67 -13.20
N VAL A 178 -8.44 28.50 -12.23
CA VAL A 178 -8.61 29.95 -12.29
C VAL A 178 -7.54 30.61 -13.18
N ASN A 179 -6.26 30.37 -12.90
CA ASN A 179 -5.15 31.04 -13.57
C ASN A 179 -4.61 30.32 -14.81
N GLY A 180 -5.05 29.09 -15.05
CA GLY A 180 -4.61 28.27 -16.17
C GLY A 180 -3.26 27.59 -15.93
N ALA A 181 -2.93 26.61 -16.79
CA ALA A 181 -1.62 25.99 -16.82
C ALA A 181 -0.55 26.98 -17.29
N ARG A 182 0.59 27.04 -16.59
CA ARG A 182 1.70 27.96 -16.90
C ARG A 182 3.05 27.27 -16.77
N VAL A 183 4.02 27.68 -17.58
CA VAL A 183 5.42 27.22 -17.48
C VAL A 183 6.36 28.39 -17.72
N GLY A 184 7.26 28.65 -16.76
CA GLY A 184 8.18 29.80 -16.85
C GLY A 184 7.46 31.14 -17.01
N GLY A 185 6.23 31.27 -16.47
CA GLY A 185 5.37 32.45 -16.63
C GLY A 185 4.51 32.45 -17.90
N VAL A 186 4.80 31.61 -18.88
CA VAL A 186 4.06 31.51 -20.15
C VAL A 186 2.81 30.64 -19.97
N GLY A 187 1.65 31.16 -20.36
CA GLY A 187 0.37 30.45 -20.29
C GLY A 187 0.22 29.39 -21.38
N LEU A 188 -0.53 28.33 -21.07
CA LEU A 188 -0.81 27.21 -21.96
C LEU A 188 -2.34 27.08 -22.15
N PRO A 189 -2.96 27.92 -23.00
CA PRO A 189 -4.41 28.08 -23.06
C PRO A 189 -5.15 26.81 -23.49
N ASP A 190 -4.69 26.10 -24.53
CA ASP A 190 -5.35 24.89 -25.03
C ASP A 190 -5.34 23.77 -23.98
N ILE A 191 -4.22 23.62 -23.28
CA ILE A 191 -4.07 22.67 -22.17
C ILE A 191 -4.97 23.08 -21.00
N SER A 192 -5.05 24.38 -20.71
CA SER A 192 -5.94 24.90 -19.67
C SER A 192 -7.40 24.61 -19.98
N ALA A 193 -7.83 24.77 -21.24
CA ALA A 193 -9.20 24.48 -21.67
C ALA A 193 -9.56 23.01 -21.44
N VAL A 194 -8.67 22.08 -21.82
CA VAL A 194 -8.86 20.64 -21.62
C VAL A 194 -8.93 20.28 -20.13
N LEU A 195 -7.96 20.77 -19.33
CA LEU A 195 -7.90 20.47 -17.90
C LEU A 195 -9.10 21.05 -17.12
N ARG A 196 -9.65 22.18 -17.58
CA ARG A 196 -10.90 22.76 -17.04
C ARG A 196 -12.13 21.91 -17.35
N GLY A 197 -12.06 21.00 -18.33
CA GLY A 197 -13.11 20.05 -18.65
C GLY A 197 -13.19 18.88 -17.67
N TRP A 198 -12.08 18.48 -17.05
CA TRP A 198 -12.01 17.25 -16.24
C TRP A 198 -12.70 17.40 -14.88
N ASP A 199 -13.57 16.46 -14.54
CA ASP A 199 -14.26 16.45 -13.24
C ASP A 199 -13.31 16.13 -12.09
N SER A 200 -12.29 15.31 -12.33
CA SER A 200 -11.25 15.03 -11.33
C SER A 200 -10.54 16.28 -10.82
N VAL A 201 -10.32 17.27 -11.67
CA VAL A 201 -9.66 18.53 -11.26
C VAL A 201 -10.56 19.31 -10.30
N PHE A 202 -11.88 19.23 -10.46
CA PHE A 202 -12.83 19.81 -9.49
C PHE A 202 -12.85 19.03 -8.18
N ASP A 203 -12.81 17.71 -8.22
CA ASP A 203 -12.73 16.88 -7.01
C ASP A 203 -11.46 17.15 -6.18
N LEU A 204 -10.39 17.61 -6.83
CA LEU A 204 -9.14 18.02 -6.20
C LEU A 204 -9.12 19.48 -5.70
N LEU A 205 -10.17 20.27 -5.92
CA LEU A 205 -10.26 21.63 -5.38
C LEU A 205 -10.15 21.65 -3.85
N PRO A 206 -9.61 22.72 -3.25
CA PRO A 206 -9.61 22.87 -1.80
C PRO A 206 -11.02 22.77 -1.20
N HIS A 207 -11.20 21.81 -0.30
CA HIS A 207 -12.42 21.62 0.50
C HIS A 207 -12.31 22.28 1.88
N ALA A 208 -11.27 23.09 2.07
CA ALA A 208 -11.02 23.93 3.24
C ALA A 208 -11.05 25.42 2.86
N ARG A 209 -11.18 26.29 3.87
CA ARG A 209 -11.22 27.75 3.71
C ARG A 209 -9.81 28.31 3.47
N VAL A 210 -9.31 28.14 2.25
CA VAL A 210 -7.94 28.53 1.87
C VAL A 210 -7.87 29.86 1.13
N ILE A 211 -9.01 30.47 0.81
CA ILE A 211 -9.08 31.74 0.06
C ILE A 211 -9.28 32.89 1.03
N GLU A 212 -8.37 33.85 1.05
CA GLU A 212 -8.42 35.05 1.89
C GLU A 212 -8.60 36.30 1.01
N GLY A 213 -9.23 37.36 1.54
CA GLY A 213 -9.53 38.60 0.82
C GLY A 213 -10.98 38.71 0.33
N GLY A 214 -11.32 39.82 -0.35
CA GLY A 214 -12.67 40.08 -0.89
C GLY A 214 -13.52 41.14 -0.17
N GLY A 215 -12.92 42.04 0.62
CA GLY A 215 -13.59 43.18 1.24
C GLY A 215 -13.26 43.35 2.74
N ALA A 216 -13.32 44.59 3.23
CA ALA A 216 -13.02 44.94 4.62
C ALA A 216 -14.01 44.25 5.58
N GLY A 217 -13.57 43.15 6.21
CA GLY A 217 -14.35 42.46 7.25
C GLY A 217 -14.32 40.94 7.20
N ASN A 218 -13.90 40.31 6.09
CA ASN A 218 -13.89 38.86 6.02
C ASN A 218 -12.62 38.27 6.67
N LYS A 219 -12.61 38.17 8.00
CA LYS A 219 -11.54 37.52 8.78
C LYS A 219 -11.54 35.99 8.64
N VAL A 220 -12.55 35.42 7.98
CA VAL A 220 -12.71 33.98 7.80
C VAL A 220 -12.59 33.65 6.32
N GLY A 221 -11.65 32.78 5.96
CA GLY A 221 -11.45 32.39 4.56
C GLY A 221 -12.70 31.79 3.91
N SER A 222 -12.71 31.79 2.57
CA SER A 222 -13.79 31.29 1.71
C SER A 222 -13.39 29.98 1.00
N TYR A 223 -14.39 29.27 0.46
CA TYR A 223 -14.22 28.08 -0.36
C TYR A 223 -14.19 28.42 -1.86
N PRO A 224 -13.62 27.56 -2.73
CA PRO A 224 -13.60 27.76 -4.18
C PRO A 224 -14.95 28.07 -4.80
N PHE A 225 -16.02 27.37 -4.41
CA PHE A 225 -17.38 27.58 -4.95
C PHE A 225 -18.00 28.94 -4.61
N GLN A 226 -17.34 29.76 -3.78
CA GLN A 226 -17.76 31.11 -3.40
C GLN A 226 -16.97 32.19 -4.13
N LEU A 227 -16.08 31.82 -5.05
CA LEU A 227 -15.36 32.81 -5.85
C LEU A 227 -16.33 33.62 -6.73
N PRO A 228 -16.07 34.93 -6.90
CA PRO A 228 -16.82 35.76 -7.85
C PRO A 228 -16.83 35.18 -9.27
N SER A 229 -17.95 35.36 -9.97
CA SER A 229 -18.15 34.88 -11.35
C SER A 229 -17.09 35.41 -12.30
N GLU A 230 -16.67 36.66 -12.10
CA GLU A 230 -15.75 37.39 -12.97
C GLU A 230 -14.35 36.75 -12.99
N LEU A 231 -13.96 36.09 -11.89
CA LEU A 231 -12.69 35.34 -11.80
C LEU A 231 -12.73 33.98 -12.50
N THR A 232 -13.94 33.45 -12.71
CA THR A 232 -14.14 32.05 -13.07
C THR A 232 -14.86 31.90 -14.41
N GLU A 233 -15.08 33.01 -15.12
CA GLU A 233 -15.78 33.08 -16.41
C GLU A 233 -15.17 32.14 -17.48
N ALA A 234 -13.84 31.98 -17.46
CA ALA A 234 -13.13 31.08 -18.37
C ALA A 234 -13.39 29.57 -18.09
N VAL A 235 -14.15 29.24 -17.05
CA VAL A 235 -14.45 27.87 -16.63
C VAL A 235 -15.97 27.63 -16.60
N PRO A 236 -16.52 26.87 -17.57
CA PRO A 236 -17.96 26.64 -17.64
C PRO A 236 -18.54 26.09 -16.33
N ARG A 237 -19.57 26.79 -15.83
CA ARG A 237 -20.33 26.41 -14.61
C ARG A 237 -19.44 26.18 -13.39
N PHE A 238 -18.33 26.90 -13.25
CA PHE A 238 -17.35 26.73 -12.18
C PHE A 238 -17.98 26.61 -10.79
N ALA A 239 -18.79 27.58 -10.37
CA ALA A 239 -19.38 27.61 -9.03
C ALA A 239 -20.25 26.37 -8.75
N ALA A 240 -21.01 25.90 -9.74
CA ALA A 240 -21.86 24.72 -9.61
C ALA A 240 -21.02 23.44 -9.51
N ARG A 241 -20.01 23.28 -10.36
CA ARG A 241 -19.11 22.11 -10.35
C ARG A 241 -18.26 22.06 -9.07
N ALA A 242 -17.71 23.20 -8.65
CA ALA A 242 -16.95 23.32 -7.41
C ALA A 242 -17.82 23.04 -6.17
N ARG A 243 -19.08 23.46 -6.16
CA ARG A 243 -20.04 23.13 -5.10
C ARG A 243 -20.35 21.64 -5.06
N SER A 244 -20.59 21.03 -6.22
CA SER A 244 -20.83 19.59 -6.34
C SER A 244 -19.65 18.79 -5.80
N ALA A 245 -18.41 19.15 -6.18
CA ALA A 245 -17.20 18.51 -5.68
C ALA A 245 -17.05 18.66 -4.15
N TYR A 246 -17.36 19.85 -3.61
CA TYR A 246 -17.35 20.09 -2.17
C TYR A 246 -18.38 19.24 -1.42
N GLU A 247 -19.60 19.14 -1.94
CA GLU A 247 -20.67 18.32 -1.36
C GLU A 247 -20.32 16.83 -1.43
N ALA A 248 -19.75 16.37 -2.55
CA ALA A 248 -19.25 15.00 -2.71
C ALA A 248 -18.13 14.69 -1.71
N ASN A 249 -17.15 15.59 -1.53
CA ASN A 249 -16.08 15.42 -0.54
C ASN A 249 -16.64 15.36 0.89
N ARG A 250 -17.59 16.24 1.24
CA ARG A 250 -18.27 16.18 2.55
C ARG A 250 -19.02 14.88 2.74
N GLY A 251 -19.72 14.41 1.70
CA GLY A 251 -20.42 13.13 1.69
C GLY A 251 -19.45 11.97 1.93
N LEU A 252 -18.29 11.98 1.26
CA LEU A 252 -17.24 10.99 1.43
C LEU A 252 -16.74 10.94 2.88
N HIS A 253 -16.36 12.07 3.47
CA HIS A 253 -15.88 12.10 4.88
C HIS A 253 -16.94 11.60 5.86
N LYS A 254 -18.22 11.90 5.62
CA LYS A 254 -19.34 11.38 6.43
C LYS A 254 -19.46 9.86 6.27
N ALA A 255 -19.39 9.34 5.05
CA ALA A 255 -19.47 7.92 4.76
C ALA A 255 -18.29 7.14 5.35
N LEU A 256 -17.07 7.69 5.25
CA LEU A 256 -15.86 7.15 5.88
C LEU A 256 -16.04 6.99 7.40
N ALA A 257 -16.46 8.06 8.08
CA ALA A 257 -16.68 8.04 9.53
C ALA A 257 -17.79 7.05 9.93
N ALA A 258 -18.90 7.03 9.20
CA ALA A 258 -20.01 6.11 9.47
C ALA A 258 -19.61 4.65 9.26
N ARG A 259 -18.82 4.35 8.22
CA ARG A 259 -18.30 2.99 7.99
C ARG A 259 -17.30 2.59 9.08
N ALA A 260 -16.36 3.47 9.43
CA ALA A 260 -15.39 3.20 10.48
C ALA A 260 -16.07 2.89 11.82
N GLN A 261 -17.09 3.66 12.18
CA GLN A 261 -17.89 3.43 13.38
C GLN A 261 -18.59 2.06 13.35
N ARG A 262 -19.17 1.66 12.20
CA ARG A 262 -19.79 0.33 12.04
C ARG A 262 -18.79 -0.82 12.13
N GLN A 263 -17.55 -0.62 11.71
CA GLN A 263 -16.49 -1.64 11.70
C GLN A 263 -15.61 -1.63 12.96
N GLY A 264 -15.83 -0.67 13.88
CA GLY A 264 -15.01 -0.51 15.08
C GLY A 264 -13.60 0.04 14.81
N GLY A 265 -13.35 0.58 13.62
CA GLY A 265 -12.04 1.08 13.18
C GLY A 265 -11.98 1.34 11.68
N HIS A 266 -10.83 1.79 11.19
CA HIS A 266 -10.62 2.04 9.77
C HIS A 266 -9.31 1.40 9.26
N PRO A 267 -9.25 0.99 7.97
CA PRO A 267 -8.09 0.28 7.44
C PRO A 267 -7.02 1.23 6.88
N PHE A 268 -6.97 2.51 7.28
CA PHE A 268 -6.08 3.49 6.62
C PHE A 268 -4.75 3.61 7.32
N THR A 269 -3.67 3.49 6.55
CA THR A 269 -2.34 4.01 6.93
C THR A 269 -1.95 5.14 5.99
N VAL A 270 -1.65 6.30 6.58
CA VAL A 270 -1.49 7.56 5.85
C VAL A 270 -0.02 7.91 5.76
N TYR A 271 0.54 7.79 4.55
CA TYR A 271 1.86 8.29 4.23
C TYR A 271 1.78 9.73 3.72
N TYR A 272 2.43 10.64 4.42
CA TYR A 272 2.45 12.07 4.10
C TYR A 272 3.87 12.60 4.14
N SER A 273 4.22 13.58 3.30
CA SER A 273 5.46 14.34 3.48
C SER A 273 5.19 15.68 4.14
N GLN A 274 6.20 16.17 4.85
CA GLN A 274 6.24 17.51 5.42
C GLN A 274 7.67 18.03 5.30
N GLY A 275 7.82 19.29 4.88
CA GLY A 275 9.12 19.95 4.71
C GLY A 275 9.32 20.57 3.33
N HIS A 276 8.41 20.31 2.37
CA HIS A 276 8.41 20.99 1.09
C HIS A 276 7.40 22.13 1.10
N THR A 277 7.84 23.34 0.76
CA THR A 277 6.94 24.49 0.66
C THR A 277 5.87 24.21 -0.38
N THR A 278 4.60 24.24 0.03
CA THR A 278 3.46 23.73 -0.73
C THR A 278 2.42 24.82 -0.92
N GLN A 279 1.74 24.84 -2.06
CA GLN A 279 0.64 25.78 -2.31
C GLN A 279 -0.55 25.45 -1.40
N SER A 280 -0.75 26.28 -0.37
CA SER A 280 -1.74 26.03 0.69
C SER A 280 -2.78 27.15 0.86
N ARG A 281 -2.53 28.34 0.31
CA ARG A 281 -3.36 29.54 0.50
C ARG A 281 -3.54 30.31 -0.79
N ALA A 282 -4.72 30.88 -1.02
CA ALA A 282 -5.00 31.79 -2.12
C ALA A 282 -5.40 33.17 -1.62
N LEU A 283 -4.89 34.22 -2.26
CA LEU A 283 -5.21 35.62 -1.96
C LEU A 283 -6.06 36.19 -3.09
N LEU A 284 -7.22 36.73 -2.73
CA LEU A 284 -8.10 37.47 -3.62
C LEU A 284 -7.88 38.97 -3.42
N ASP A 285 -7.29 39.62 -4.41
CA ASP A 285 -7.04 41.06 -4.42
C ASP A 285 -7.29 41.66 -5.81
N GLY A 286 -8.00 42.79 -5.87
CA GLY A 286 -8.23 43.53 -7.11
C GLY A 286 -8.80 42.71 -8.27
N GLY A 287 -9.67 41.73 -8.00
CA GLY A 287 -10.22 40.84 -9.03
C GLY A 287 -9.20 39.85 -9.61
N ARG A 288 -8.14 39.51 -8.85
CA ARG A 288 -7.16 38.47 -9.19
C ARG A 288 -7.02 37.48 -8.04
N LEU A 289 -6.81 36.21 -8.38
CA LEU A 289 -6.53 35.15 -7.42
C LEU A 289 -5.07 34.73 -7.50
N ALA A 290 -4.30 34.95 -6.44
CA ALA A 290 -2.90 34.51 -6.35
C ALA A 290 -2.79 33.31 -5.41
N VAL A 291 -2.45 32.13 -5.92
CA VAL A 291 -2.14 30.97 -5.08
C VAL A 291 -0.70 31.06 -4.59
N THR A 292 -0.54 31.02 -3.28
CA THR A 292 0.72 31.20 -2.56
C THR A 292 1.14 29.93 -1.84
N LYS A 293 2.43 29.87 -1.54
CA LYS A 293 3.06 28.79 -0.78
C LYS A 293 3.03 28.97 0.75
N ALA A 294 2.36 30.03 1.20
CA ALA A 294 2.10 30.24 2.62
C ALA A 294 0.89 29.42 3.06
N ASP A 295 0.85 29.06 4.34
CA ASP A 295 -0.28 28.38 4.94
C ASP A 295 -1.37 29.37 5.39
N PRO A 296 -2.66 29.00 5.35
CA PRO A 296 -3.73 29.79 5.94
C PRO A 296 -3.52 30.01 7.44
N ALA A 297 -3.97 31.15 7.98
CA ALA A 297 -3.73 31.53 9.37
C ALA A 297 -4.32 30.56 10.43
N TRP A 298 -5.30 29.75 10.04
CA TRP A 298 -5.90 28.73 10.91
C TRP A 298 -5.11 27.42 10.97
N VAL A 299 -4.11 27.22 10.11
CA VAL A 299 -3.25 26.03 10.15
C VAL A 299 -2.35 26.13 11.40
N PRO A 300 -2.48 25.22 12.37
CA PRO A 300 -1.66 25.27 13.57
C PRO A 300 -0.22 24.87 13.29
N GLN A 301 0.70 25.26 14.18
CA GLN A 301 2.10 24.86 14.10
C GLN A 301 2.24 23.33 13.97
N GLY A 302 3.13 22.88 13.10
CA GLY A 302 3.38 21.46 12.86
C GLY A 302 2.43 20.85 11.83
N TRP A 303 1.42 21.56 11.33
CA TRP A 303 0.57 21.17 10.20
C TRP A 303 0.91 21.91 8.90
N ASP A 304 1.92 22.77 8.96
CA ASP A 304 2.47 23.56 7.86
C ASP A 304 3.12 22.70 6.77
N ALA A 305 3.30 23.32 5.60
CA ALA A 305 3.96 22.75 4.44
C ALA A 305 3.30 21.44 3.94
N GLY A 306 4.06 20.64 3.18
CA GLY A 306 3.56 19.39 2.60
C GLY A 306 4.62 18.69 1.76
N ASP A 307 4.17 18.05 0.68
CA ASP A 307 5.00 17.31 -0.27
C ASP A 307 5.39 18.12 -1.53
N GLY A 308 5.08 19.42 -1.54
CA GLY A 308 5.27 20.34 -2.66
C GLY A 308 4.05 20.47 -3.57
N THR A 309 3.04 19.61 -3.40
CA THR A 309 1.74 19.66 -4.10
C THR A 309 0.56 19.63 -3.14
N VAL A 310 0.56 18.71 -2.19
CA VAL A 310 -0.50 18.48 -1.20
C VAL A 310 -0.04 18.94 0.18
N PRO A 311 -0.74 19.90 0.80
CA PRO A 311 -0.43 20.31 2.16
C PRO A 311 -0.65 19.17 3.16
N ARG A 312 0.12 19.13 4.25
CA ARG A 312 0.00 18.09 5.29
C ARG A 312 -1.43 18.01 5.85
N PHE A 313 -2.07 19.15 6.10
CA PHE A 313 -3.46 19.19 6.59
C PHE A 313 -4.49 18.59 5.63
N SER A 314 -4.14 18.45 4.34
CA SER A 314 -4.97 17.79 3.34
C SER A 314 -4.60 16.31 3.18
N ALA A 315 -3.34 15.94 3.41
CA ALA A 315 -2.85 14.57 3.32
C ALA A 315 -3.44 13.62 4.38
N ILE A 316 -3.82 14.16 5.54
CA ILE A 316 -4.39 13.39 6.66
C ILE A 316 -5.93 13.54 6.63
N PRO A 317 -6.70 12.44 6.44
CA PRO A 317 -8.15 12.50 6.45
C PRO A 317 -8.69 12.74 7.86
N ARG A 318 -9.85 13.39 7.96
CA ARG A 318 -10.51 13.68 9.25
C ARG A 318 -10.70 12.45 10.13
N LEU A 319 -11.01 11.33 9.49
CA LEU A 319 -11.11 10.00 10.09
C LEU A 319 -9.87 9.63 10.92
N ALA A 320 -8.67 9.91 10.41
CA ALA A 320 -7.40 9.50 11.01
C ALA A 320 -6.72 10.62 11.82
N GLU A 321 -7.32 11.83 11.90
CA GLU A 321 -6.72 13.00 12.57
C GLU A 321 -6.39 12.78 14.05
N GLN A 322 -7.10 11.87 14.72
CA GLN A 322 -6.89 11.53 16.14
C GLN A 322 -6.13 10.21 16.32
N GLU A 323 -5.58 9.65 15.25
CA GLU A 323 -4.85 8.37 15.27
C GLU A 323 -3.42 8.51 14.75
N PRO A 324 -2.51 9.24 15.43
CA PRO A 324 -1.13 9.45 14.94
C PRO A 324 -0.35 8.15 14.65
N ARG A 325 -0.75 7.04 15.27
CA ARG A 325 -0.17 5.70 15.05
C ARG A 325 -0.40 5.17 13.63
N THR A 326 -1.39 5.69 12.89
CA THR A 326 -1.65 5.32 11.50
C THR A 326 -0.91 6.21 10.51
N TRP A 327 -0.14 7.20 10.98
CA TRP A 327 0.57 8.12 10.11
C TRP A 327 2.02 7.69 9.93
N ARG A 328 2.55 7.88 8.72
CA ARG A 328 3.94 7.63 8.38
C ARG A 328 4.46 8.85 7.64
N ARG A 329 5.47 9.51 8.20
CA ARG A 329 6.08 10.68 7.55
C ARG A 329 7.11 10.22 6.53
N LEU A 330 7.03 10.79 5.33
CA LEU A 330 7.96 10.63 4.22
C LEU A 330 8.79 11.91 4.02
N THR A 331 9.81 11.80 3.17
CA THR A 331 10.77 12.89 2.93
C THR A 331 10.76 13.39 1.50
N ARG A 332 10.34 12.55 0.54
CA ARG A 332 10.30 12.89 -0.88
C ARG A 332 9.15 13.83 -1.26
N ARG A 333 9.23 14.39 -2.46
CA ARG A 333 8.17 15.23 -3.05
C ARG A 333 7.04 14.38 -3.60
N HIS A 334 5.90 15.00 -3.83
CA HIS A 334 4.65 14.36 -4.24
C HIS A 334 4.82 13.24 -5.29
N GLY A 335 5.45 13.57 -6.42
CA GLY A 335 5.57 12.62 -7.53
C GLY A 335 6.50 11.44 -7.25
N GLU A 336 7.39 11.56 -6.26
CA GLU A 336 8.43 10.60 -5.91
C GLU A 336 8.05 9.74 -4.69
N LEU A 337 6.87 9.95 -4.09
CA LEU A 337 6.41 9.18 -2.93
C LEU A 337 6.26 7.69 -3.26
N VAL A 338 6.06 7.34 -4.53
CA VAL A 338 5.99 5.97 -5.03
C VAL A 338 7.33 5.23 -4.98
N ASP A 339 8.44 5.95 -4.81
CA ASP A 339 9.80 5.40 -4.72
C ASP A 339 10.31 5.34 -3.27
N GLU A 340 9.45 5.56 -2.28
CA GLU A 340 9.83 5.52 -0.88
C GLU A 340 9.90 4.07 -0.38
N ALA A 341 11.12 3.62 -0.07
CA ALA A 341 11.38 2.24 0.38
C ALA A 341 10.55 1.83 1.61
N GLY A 342 10.16 2.79 2.46
CA GLY A 342 9.29 2.54 3.62
C GLY A 342 7.87 2.10 3.26
N VAL A 343 7.39 2.42 2.06
CA VAL A 343 6.11 1.92 1.53
C VAL A 343 6.25 0.46 1.11
N VAL A 344 7.32 0.15 0.36
CA VAL A 344 7.61 -1.22 -0.10
C VAL A 344 7.88 -2.15 1.07
N ALA A 345 8.66 -1.70 2.06
CA ALA A 345 8.94 -2.46 3.28
C ALA A 345 7.68 -2.76 4.08
N HIS A 346 6.72 -1.83 4.11
CA HIS A 346 5.42 -2.06 4.76
C HIS A 346 4.58 -3.08 3.99
N VAL A 347 4.43 -2.92 2.66
CA VAL A 347 3.67 -3.88 1.85
C VAL A 347 4.27 -5.29 1.91
N ARG A 348 5.60 -5.40 2.00
CA ARG A 348 6.32 -6.67 2.18
C ARG A 348 5.80 -7.49 3.36
N GLU A 349 5.35 -6.85 4.44
CA GLU A 349 4.86 -7.54 5.64
C GLU A 349 3.66 -8.46 5.33
N TYR A 350 2.85 -8.11 4.33
CA TYR A 350 1.74 -8.95 3.87
C TYR A 350 2.16 -10.19 3.08
N GLY A 351 3.39 -10.21 2.55
CA GLY A 351 3.99 -11.37 1.88
C GLY A 351 4.76 -12.28 2.82
N LEU A 352 4.89 -11.92 4.12
CA LEU A 352 5.59 -12.76 5.08
C LEU A 352 4.79 -14.03 5.34
N VAL A 353 5.49 -15.16 5.30
CA VAL A 353 4.92 -16.42 5.77
C VAL A 353 4.62 -16.25 7.26
N PRO A 354 3.38 -16.49 7.70
CA PRO A 354 3.02 -16.48 9.11
C PRO A 354 4.03 -17.31 9.91
N LEU A 355 4.53 -16.78 11.04
CA LEU A 355 5.38 -17.56 11.93
C LEU A 355 4.72 -18.92 12.19
N PRO A 356 5.47 -20.03 12.10
CA PRO A 356 4.92 -21.34 12.40
C PRO A 356 4.38 -21.35 13.84
N ALA A 357 3.41 -22.21 14.14
CA ALA A 357 2.85 -22.33 15.49
C ALA A 357 3.94 -22.51 16.56
N ALA A 358 5.02 -23.24 16.22
CA ALA A 358 6.21 -23.42 17.05
C ALA A 358 6.91 -22.10 17.44
N ALA A 359 6.92 -21.10 16.57
CA ALA A 359 7.55 -19.79 16.84
C ALA A 359 6.62 -18.80 17.55
N ARG A 360 5.34 -19.15 17.76
CA ARG A 360 4.32 -18.30 18.38
C ARG A 360 3.98 -18.66 19.82
N GLY A 361 4.53 -19.76 20.33
CA GLY A 361 4.20 -20.24 21.67
C GLY A 361 2.78 -20.83 21.81
N GLY A 362 2.19 -21.37 20.72
CA GLY A 362 0.90 -22.12 20.70
C GLY A 362 -0.25 -21.36 19.99
N GLY A 363 -1.19 -21.96 19.22
CA GLY A 363 -1.53 -23.35 18.91
C GLY A 363 -2.31 -23.47 17.58
N ASP A 364 -2.83 -24.67 17.28
CA ASP A 364 -3.61 -25.12 16.11
C ASP A 364 -2.85 -25.57 14.85
N ALA A 365 -1.70 -26.19 15.04
CA ALA A 365 -1.41 -27.43 14.32
C ALA A 365 -1.37 -28.50 15.39
N GLU A 366 -2.03 -29.65 15.20
CA GLU A 366 -1.82 -30.82 16.06
C GLU A 366 -0.30 -30.99 16.17
N ALA A 367 0.27 -30.67 17.33
CA ALA A 367 1.70 -30.82 17.52
C ALA A 367 1.98 -32.32 17.29
N ALA A 368 2.96 -32.63 16.46
CA ALA A 368 3.36 -34.01 16.28
C ALA A 368 4.16 -34.44 17.52
N PRO A 369 4.12 -35.72 17.90
CA PRO A 369 4.99 -36.20 18.96
C PRO A 369 6.47 -35.96 18.63
N TYR A 370 7.29 -35.73 19.65
CA TYR A 370 8.71 -35.35 19.53
C TYR A 370 9.59 -36.17 20.50
N LEU A 371 10.92 -36.08 20.35
CA LEU A 371 11.86 -36.71 21.28
C LEU A 371 12.36 -35.69 22.30
N ARG A 372 12.23 -36.01 23.58
CA ARG A 372 12.90 -35.31 24.69
C ARG A 372 14.18 -36.07 25.03
N LEU A 373 15.30 -35.36 25.10
CA LEU A 373 16.60 -35.94 25.42
C LEU A 373 17.18 -35.31 26.67
N ASP A 374 17.86 -36.14 27.46
CA ASP A 374 18.69 -35.75 28.59
C ASP A 374 20.14 -36.07 28.22
N LEU A 375 20.87 -35.04 27.81
CA LEU A 375 22.27 -35.09 27.34
C LEU A 375 22.84 -33.67 27.29
N ASP A 376 24.04 -33.47 27.84
CA ASP A 376 24.73 -32.19 27.77
C ASP A 376 25.24 -31.87 26.35
N GLU A 377 25.20 -30.59 25.97
CA GLU A 377 25.68 -30.12 24.65
C GLU A 377 27.20 -30.25 24.48
N VAL A 378 27.93 -30.33 25.59
CA VAL A 378 29.38 -30.49 25.66
C VAL A 378 29.73 -31.65 26.59
N VAL A 379 30.53 -32.58 26.08
CA VAL A 379 30.94 -33.79 26.78
C VAL A 379 32.46 -33.91 26.81
N VAL A 380 33.00 -34.68 27.76
CA VAL A 380 34.46 -34.94 27.81
C VAL A 380 34.84 -35.93 26.71
N ALA A 381 35.81 -35.52 25.88
CA ALA A 381 36.34 -36.31 24.79
C ALA A 381 36.95 -37.62 25.32
N GLY A 382 36.77 -38.71 24.57
CA GLY A 382 37.30 -40.03 24.93
C GLY A 382 36.54 -40.78 26.04
N GLN A 383 35.44 -40.22 26.58
CA GLN A 383 34.57 -40.90 27.54
C GLN A 383 33.22 -41.27 26.92
N ALA A 384 32.61 -42.36 27.40
CA ALA A 384 31.24 -42.71 27.06
C ALA A 384 30.27 -41.83 27.87
N TRP A 385 29.17 -41.39 27.26
CA TRP A 385 28.22 -40.47 27.87
C TRP A 385 26.81 -41.02 27.87
N PRO A 386 26.10 -41.04 29.01
CA PRO A 386 24.73 -41.51 29.05
C PRO A 386 23.82 -40.54 28.28
N VAL A 387 22.85 -41.10 27.56
CA VAL A 387 21.75 -40.35 26.95
C VAL A 387 20.43 -41.02 27.32
N ARG A 388 19.47 -40.24 27.83
CA ARG A 388 18.10 -40.71 28.06
C ARG A 388 17.16 -40.06 27.05
N VAL A 389 16.26 -40.84 26.50
CA VAL A 389 15.35 -40.44 25.43
C VAL A 389 13.92 -40.81 25.79
N ARG A 390 12.98 -39.87 25.64
CA ARG A 390 11.55 -40.14 25.74
C ARG A 390 10.85 -39.69 24.47
N ALA A 391 9.99 -40.54 23.92
CA ALA A 391 8.98 -40.07 22.99
C ALA A 391 7.91 -39.34 23.81
N VAL A 392 7.55 -38.14 23.39
CA VAL A 392 6.65 -37.27 24.14
C VAL A 392 5.56 -36.79 23.21
N GLY A 393 4.33 -36.86 23.73
CA GLY A 393 3.14 -36.40 23.07
C GLY A 393 3.09 -34.87 22.98
N PRO A 394 2.11 -34.36 22.23
CA PRO A 394 1.95 -32.92 21.98
C PRO A 394 1.62 -32.14 23.26
N ASP A 395 0.99 -32.83 24.20
CA ASP A 395 0.61 -32.42 25.56
C ASP A 395 1.76 -32.49 26.57
N GLY A 396 2.93 -33.02 26.17
CA GLY A 396 4.08 -33.19 27.05
C GLY A 396 4.09 -34.51 27.83
N GLU A 397 3.10 -35.38 27.61
CA GLU A 397 2.99 -36.69 28.25
C GLU A 397 3.87 -37.75 27.56
N PRO A 398 4.45 -38.71 28.29
CA PRO A 398 5.24 -39.78 27.70
C PRO A 398 4.41 -40.64 26.74
N LEU A 399 4.96 -40.95 25.57
CA LEU A 399 4.40 -41.91 24.63
C LEU A 399 5.25 -43.18 24.59
N PRO A 400 4.64 -44.35 24.38
CA PRO A 400 5.40 -45.56 24.09
C PRO A 400 6.11 -45.44 22.73
N ALA A 401 7.29 -46.03 22.63
CA ALA A 401 8.02 -46.24 21.39
C ALA A 401 8.32 -47.73 21.25
N GLY A 402 8.41 -48.25 20.02
CA GLY A 402 8.77 -49.65 19.78
C GLY A 402 10.28 -49.89 19.80
N GLU A 403 11.05 -48.97 19.22
CA GLU A 403 12.51 -49.02 19.22
C GLU A 403 13.09 -47.60 19.20
N VAL A 404 14.18 -47.38 19.94
CA VAL A 404 14.97 -46.14 19.90
C VAL A 404 16.43 -46.47 19.59
N ALA A 405 16.97 -45.85 18.55
CA ALA A 405 18.34 -46.05 18.11
C ALA A 405 18.95 -44.74 17.59
N GLY A 406 20.28 -44.64 17.62
CA GLY A 406 20.97 -43.45 17.15
C GLY A 406 22.31 -43.72 16.48
N ARG A 407 22.92 -42.64 15.99
CA ARG A 407 24.26 -42.64 15.41
C ARG A 407 24.96 -41.33 15.73
N VAL A 408 26.22 -41.41 16.14
CA VAL A 408 27.11 -40.27 16.37
C VAL A 408 28.53 -40.65 15.95
N ALA A 409 29.26 -39.71 15.34
CA ALA A 409 30.62 -39.95 14.84
C ALA A 409 30.76 -41.22 13.95
N GLY A 410 29.70 -41.56 13.21
CA GLY A 410 29.64 -42.76 12.36
C GLY A 410 29.31 -44.06 13.09
N VAL A 411 29.28 -44.07 14.43
CA VAL A 411 28.98 -45.24 15.27
C VAL A 411 27.50 -45.27 15.63
N GLY A 412 26.84 -46.40 15.37
CA GLY A 412 25.44 -46.61 15.75
C GLY A 412 25.29 -47.16 17.16
N PHE A 413 24.21 -46.81 17.85
CA PHE A 413 23.84 -47.36 19.15
C PHE A 413 22.34 -47.64 19.21
N ARG A 414 21.93 -48.52 20.11
CA ARG A 414 20.53 -48.79 20.44
C ARG A 414 20.29 -48.47 21.90
N ALA A 415 19.15 -47.85 22.19
CA ALA A 415 18.73 -47.61 23.55
C ALA A 415 17.94 -48.79 24.09
N VAL A 416 17.97 -48.95 25.40
CA VAL A 416 17.24 -49.96 26.17
C VAL A 416 16.14 -49.24 26.95
N ASP A 417 14.92 -49.76 26.86
CA ASP A 417 13.80 -49.26 27.65
C ASP A 417 13.98 -49.66 29.13
N ASP A 418 14.09 -48.68 30.03
CA ASP A 418 14.23 -48.88 31.47
C ASP A 418 12.87 -48.83 32.22
N GLY A 419 11.76 -48.69 31.49
CA GLY A 419 10.41 -48.57 32.02
C GLY A 419 9.96 -47.12 32.28
N GLU A 420 10.90 -46.16 32.32
CA GLU A 420 10.61 -44.73 32.38
C GLU A 420 11.06 -43.97 31.11
N CYS A 421 12.11 -44.46 30.44
CA CYS A 421 12.68 -43.89 29.24
C CYS A 421 13.59 -44.90 28.50
N TRP A 422 14.06 -44.49 27.33
CA TRP A 422 15.05 -45.22 26.55
C TRP A 422 16.45 -44.70 26.89
N ALA A 423 17.29 -45.54 27.51
CA ALA A 423 18.66 -45.21 27.91
C ALA A 423 19.70 -45.83 26.96
N ALA A 424 20.73 -45.08 26.61
CA ALA A 424 21.90 -45.57 25.88
C ALA A 424 23.19 -44.91 26.37
N GLU A 425 24.32 -45.48 26.01
CA GLU A 425 25.63 -44.81 26.12
C GLU A 425 26.10 -44.39 24.74
N LEU A 426 26.41 -43.11 24.58
CA LEU A 426 27.14 -42.61 23.44
C LEU A 426 28.58 -43.13 23.51
N PRO A 427 29.15 -43.58 22.38
CA PRO A 427 30.53 -44.03 22.34
C PRO A 427 31.50 -42.87 22.63
N PRO A 428 32.71 -43.15 23.12
CA PRO A 428 33.79 -42.17 23.23
C PRO A 428 33.96 -41.32 21.98
N LEU A 429 33.71 -40.01 22.12
CA LEU A 429 33.80 -39.08 21.01
C LEU A 429 35.23 -38.49 20.92
N PRO A 430 35.85 -38.46 19.72
CA PRO A 430 37.07 -37.69 19.49
C PRO A 430 36.85 -36.20 19.81
N GLU A 431 37.88 -35.45 20.14
CA GLU A 431 37.76 -33.99 20.29
C GLU A 431 37.19 -33.35 19.01
N GLY A 432 36.21 -32.47 19.15
CA GLY A 432 35.56 -31.77 18.04
C GLY A 432 34.04 -31.81 18.07
N LEU A 433 33.42 -31.39 16.96
CA LEU A 433 31.97 -31.26 16.82
C LEU A 433 31.38 -32.45 16.05
N HIS A 434 30.45 -33.17 16.65
CA HIS A 434 29.85 -34.38 16.07
C HIS A 434 28.35 -34.19 15.84
N GLU A 435 27.83 -34.73 14.74
CA GLU A 435 26.38 -34.82 14.50
C GLU A 435 25.84 -36.08 15.20
N LEU A 436 24.90 -35.89 16.12
CA LEU A 436 24.10 -36.95 16.74
C LEU A 436 22.73 -37.00 16.06
N ARG A 437 22.35 -38.20 15.60
CA ARG A 437 21.02 -38.49 15.11
C ARG A 437 20.39 -39.60 15.94
N ILE A 438 19.19 -39.36 16.47
CA ILE A 438 18.40 -40.38 17.21
C ILE A 438 17.04 -40.53 16.53
N THR A 439 16.57 -41.77 16.42
CA THR A 439 15.30 -42.14 15.79
C THR A 439 14.51 -43.04 16.72
N ALA A 440 13.24 -42.72 16.93
CA ALA A 440 12.26 -43.62 17.54
C ALA A 440 11.27 -44.11 16.48
N THR A 441 10.91 -45.38 16.52
CA THR A 441 9.91 -46.00 15.64
C THR A 441 8.76 -46.59 16.45
N GLY A 442 7.59 -46.77 15.83
CA GLY A 442 6.41 -47.30 16.49
C GLY A 442 5.81 -46.34 17.52
N VAL A 443 5.93 -45.02 17.32
CA VAL A 443 5.37 -44.01 18.24
C VAL A 443 3.92 -43.70 17.83
N PRO A 444 2.95 -43.71 18.77
CA PRO A 444 1.57 -43.32 18.48
C PRO A 444 1.50 -41.90 17.89
N GLY A 445 0.74 -41.72 16.81
CA GLY A 445 0.62 -40.43 16.12
C GLY A 445 1.80 -40.07 15.20
N ALA A 446 2.92 -40.79 15.26
CA ALA A 446 4.04 -40.67 14.33
C ALA A 446 4.82 -41.99 14.25
N ASP A 447 4.59 -42.80 13.21
CA ASP A 447 5.27 -44.10 13.03
C ASP A 447 6.81 -44.03 13.15
N ARG A 448 7.40 -42.86 12.83
CA ARG A 448 8.82 -42.57 13.04
C ARG A 448 9.07 -41.11 13.39
N ILE A 449 9.88 -40.87 14.42
CA ILE A 449 10.36 -39.54 14.85
C ILE A 449 11.88 -39.53 14.80
N THR A 450 12.50 -38.46 14.32
CA THR A 450 13.97 -38.32 14.25
C THR A 450 14.41 -36.97 14.80
N ALA A 451 15.34 -36.98 15.75
CA ALA A 451 16.06 -35.80 16.23
C ALA A 451 17.47 -35.76 15.64
N ARG A 452 17.94 -34.56 15.27
CA ARG A 452 19.33 -34.29 14.85
C ARG A 452 19.86 -33.11 15.64
N MET A 453 21.05 -33.26 16.20
CA MET A 453 21.72 -32.22 16.98
C MET A 453 23.23 -32.32 16.82
N ARG A 454 23.96 -31.37 17.41
CA ARG A 454 25.42 -31.36 17.46
C ARG A 454 25.89 -31.46 18.90
N ILE A 455 26.95 -32.24 19.13
CA ILE A 455 27.60 -32.39 20.44
C ILE A 455 29.05 -31.96 20.28
N GLY A 456 29.52 -31.09 21.16
CA GLY A 456 30.94 -30.77 21.29
C GLY A 456 31.63 -31.75 22.23
N ALA A 457 32.72 -32.36 21.79
CA ALA A 457 33.60 -33.14 22.66
C ALA A 457 34.87 -32.34 22.91
N VAL A 458 35.16 -32.04 24.17
CA VAL A 458 36.30 -31.22 24.61
C VAL A 458 37.18 -32.01 25.59
N PRO A 459 38.50 -31.74 25.66
CA PRO A 459 39.43 -32.48 26.53
C PRO A 459 39.07 -32.45 28.03
#